data_AF-A0A960LAS2-F1
#
_entry.id   AF-A0A960LAS2-F1
#
_cell.length_a   1.000
_cell.length_b   1.000
_cell.length_c   1.000
_cell.angle_alpha   90.00
_cell.angle_beta   90.00
_cell.angle_gamma   90.00
#
_symmetry.space_group_name_H-M   'P 1'
#
loop_
_entity.id
_entity.type
_entity.pdbx_description
1 polymer ?
#
loop_
_entity_poly.entity_id
_entity_poly.type
_entity_poly.pdbx_seq_one_letter_code
_entity_poly.pdbx_strand_id
1 'polypeptide(L)'
;RTGLYTSPHLEEVRERVRVDGLSVAADELETACQEVIARGIELMGRPPTYFETVTVAALRLFAAAGVELAVLEVGLGGRLDATNVVDPVLSLITEIGLDHREQ
;
A
#
# COMPACT_ATOMS: atom_id res chain seq x y z
N ARG A 1 -7.57 -4.21 16.13
CA ARG A 1 -7.01 -3.05 15.41
C ARG A 1 -7.11 -3.25 13.91
N THR A 2 -7.58 -2.23 13.17
CA THR A 2 -7.78 -2.33 11.73
C THR A 2 -6.84 -1.43 10.94
N GLY A 3 -6.35 -1.90 9.80
CA GLY A 3 -5.59 -1.12 8.83
C GLY A 3 -6.39 -0.92 7.55
N LEU A 4 -6.22 0.22 6.89
CA LEU A 4 -6.84 0.51 5.60
C LEU A 4 -5.81 1.12 4.66
N TYR A 5 -5.60 0.45 3.52
CA TYR A 5 -4.76 0.91 2.42
C TYR A 5 -5.63 1.22 1.19
N THR A 6 -5.67 2.48 0.76
CA THR A 6 -6.53 2.93 -0.35
C THR A 6 -5.80 3.83 -1.34
N SER A 7 -6.30 3.94 -2.58
CA SER A 7 -5.73 4.82 -3.60
C SER A 7 -6.76 5.28 -4.65
N PRO A 8 -6.57 6.47 -5.28
CA PRO A 8 -5.56 7.48 -4.98
C PRO A 8 -5.85 8.22 -3.66
N HIS A 9 -4.92 9.08 -3.25
CA HIS A 9 -5.21 10.10 -2.23
C HIS A 9 -5.82 11.32 -2.93
N LEU A 10 -6.56 12.15 -2.19
CA LEU A 10 -7.14 13.38 -2.71
C LEU A 10 -6.24 14.60 -2.45
N GLU A 11 -5.71 14.73 -1.24
CA GLU A 11 -4.89 15.89 -0.84
C GLU A 11 -3.50 15.45 -0.33
N GLU A 12 -3.45 14.52 0.62
CA GLU A 12 -2.23 14.09 1.28
C GLU A 12 -1.97 12.59 1.10
N VAL A 13 -0.72 12.21 0.81
CA VAL A 13 -0.31 10.80 0.61
C VAL A 13 -0.68 9.90 1.79
N ARG A 14 -0.66 10.43 3.02
CA ARG A 14 -1.01 9.66 4.22
C ARG A 14 -2.47 9.23 4.30
N GLU A 15 -3.37 9.83 3.53
CA GLU A 15 -4.75 9.35 3.38
C GLU A 15 -4.81 7.90 2.92
N ARG A 16 -3.78 7.46 2.20
CA ARG A 16 -3.65 6.08 1.72
C ARG A 16 -3.40 5.07 2.82
N VAL A 17 -2.93 5.47 4.01
CA VAL A 17 -2.54 4.53 5.07
C VAL A 17 -3.19 4.97 6.38
N ARG A 18 -4.20 4.21 6.81
CA ARG A 18 -4.95 4.50 8.04
C ARG A 18 -4.89 3.34 9.03
N VAL A 19 -4.75 3.66 10.31
CA VAL A 19 -4.89 2.71 11.44
C VAL A 19 -6.03 3.20 12.31
N ASP A 20 -6.98 2.31 12.60
CA ASP A 20 -8.23 2.63 13.32
C ASP A 20 -8.95 3.87 12.77
N GLY A 21 -8.93 4.03 11.44
CA GLY A 21 -9.61 5.11 10.71
C GLY A 21 -8.85 6.43 10.64
N LEU A 22 -7.69 6.54 11.29
CA LEU A 22 -6.86 7.75 11.29
C LEU A 22 -5.63 7.57 10.39
N SER A 23 -5.31 8.59 9.59
CA SER A 23 -4.09 8.60 8.79
C SER A 23 -2.87 8.53 9.69
N VAL A 24 -1.88 7.73 9.30
CA VAL A 24 -0.57 7.65 9.97
C VAL A 24 0.11 9.01 10.01
N ALA A 25 1.06 9.20 10.94
CA ALA A 25 1.80 10.43 11.00
C ALA A 25 2.71 10.60 9.76
N ALA A 26 2.92 11.83 9.33
CA ALA A 26 3.64 12.11 8.09
C ALA A 26 5.11 11.67 8.16
N ASP A 27 5.74 11.87 9.33
CA ASP A 27 7.10 11.46 9.64
C ASP A 27 7.25 9.93 9.71
N GLU A 28 6.27 9.22 10.27
CA GLU A 28 6.23 7.76 10.26
C GLU A 28 6.17 7.21 8.84
N LEU A 29 5.31 7.78 7.98
CA LEU A 29 5.19 7.36 6.59
C LEU A 29 6.44 7.69 5.78
N GLU A 30 7.01 8.87 5.97
CA GLU A 30 8.25 9.29 5.32
C GLU A 30 9.40 8.33 5.68
N THR A 31 9.57 8.07 6.98
CA THR A 31 10.61 7.15 7.50
C THR A 31 10.43 5.75 6.89
N ALA A 32 9.22 5.22 6.92
CA ALA A 32 8.93 3.90 6.36
C ALA A 32 9.22 3.84 4.84
N CYS A 33 8.89 4.89 4.09
CA CYS A 33 9.20 4.98 2.66
C CYS A 33 10.71 5.03 2.40
N GLN A 34 11.45 5.85 3.15
CA GLN A 34 12.91 5.98 3.00
C GLN A 34 13.62 4.65 3.26
N GLU A 35 13.21 3.92 4.30
CA GLU A 35 13.76 2.60 4.61
C GLU A 35 13.46 1.58 3.51
N VAL A 36 12.25 1.59 2.94
CA VAL A 36 11.86 0.71 1.82
C VAL A 36 12.68 1.04 0.56
N ILE A 37 12.88 2.31 0.25
CA ILE A 37 13.71 2.74 -0.88
C ILE A 37 15.15 2.27 -0.72
N ALA A 38 15.75 2.53 0.45
CA ALA A 38 17.12 2.13 0.75
C ALA A 38 17.29 0.60 0.61
N ARG A 39 16.35 -0.16 1.18
CA ARG A 39 16.37 -1.63 1.10
C ARG A 39 16.15 -2.13 -0.33
N GLY A 40 15.29 -1.50 -1.10
CA GLY A 40 15.07 -1.84 -2.50
C GLY A 40 16.32 -1.63 -3.36
N ILE A 41 17.04 -0.52 -3.15
CA ILE A 41 18.32 -0.27 -3.82
C ILE A 41 19.34 -1.36 -3.49
N GLU A 42 19.45 -1.73 -2.22
CA GLU A 42 20.38 -2.79 -1.79
C GLU A 42 20.05 -4.15 -2.41
N LEU A 43 18.77 -4.52 -2.45
CA LEU A 43 18.33 -5.84 -2.91
C LEU A 43 18.23 -5.98 -4.43
N MET A 44 17.84 -4.92 -5.13
CA MET A 44 17.51 -4.95 -6.56
C MET A 44 18.46 -4.11 -7.41
N GLY A 45 19.39 -3.37 -6.81
CA GLY A 45 20.25 -2.41 -7.51
C GLY A 45 19.52 -1.16 -8.01
N ARG A 46 18.24 -0.98 -7.63
CA ARG A 46 17.39 0.16 -8.01
C ARG A 46 16.30 0.40 -6.97
N PRO A 47 15.77 1.62 -6.84
CA PRO A 47 14.61 1.85 -5.99
C PRO A 47 13.38 1.09 -6.51
N PRO A 48 12.44 0.71 -5.63
CA PRO A 48 11.10 0.30 -6.04
C PRO A 48 10.38 1.48 -6.70
N THR A 49 9.32 1.20 -7.43
CA THR A 49 8.40 2.23 -7.94
C THR A 49 7.72 2.97 -6.79
N TYR A 50 7.09 4.10 -7.09
CA TYR A 50 6.30 4.85 -6.11
C TYR A 50 5.25 3.96 -5.43
N PHE A 51 4.47 3.21 -6.23
CA PHE A 51 3.37 2.40 -5.70
C PHE A 51 3.88 1.21 -4.89
N GLU A 52 4.93 0.52 -5.33
CA GLU A 52 5.60 -0.53 -4.55
C GLU A 52 6.12 0.01 -3.21
N THR A 53 6.74 1.20 -3.23
CA THR A 53 7.28 1.83 -2.01
C THR A 53 6.20 2.11 -0.99
N VAL A 54 5.12 2.80 -1.39
CA VAL A 54 4.03 3.16 -0.47
C VAL A 54 3.29 1.91 0.01
N THR A 55 3.11 0.89 -0.85
CA THR A 55 2.47 -0.38 -0.46
C THR A 55 3.26 -1.09 0.64
N VAL A 56 4.57 -1.28 0.44
CA VAL A 56 5.42 -1.96 1.44
C VAL A 56 5.53 -1.12 2.71
N ALA A 57 5.62 0.21 2.60
CA ALA A 57 5.60 1.10 3.76
C ALA A 57 4.31 0.95 4.58
N ALA A 58 3.14 0.90 3.93
CA ALA A 58 1.86 0.68 4.59
C ALA A 58 1.82 -0.67 5.34
N LEU A 59 2.27 -1.75 4.70
CA LEU A 59 2.34 -3.08 5.33
C LEU A 59 3.26 -3.08 6.56
N ARG A 60 4.41 -2.40 6.50
CA ARG A 60 5.32 -2.26 7.64
C ARG A 60 4.71 -1.46 8.79
N LEU A 61 4.02 -0.37 8.49
CA LEU A 61 3.33 0.44 9.49
C LEU A 61 2.17 -0.34 10.14
N PHE A 62 1.42 -1.13 9.37
CA PHE A 62 0.39 -2.02 9.92
C PHE A 62 0.98 -3.08 10.85
N ALA A 63 2.12 -3.67 10.49
CA ALA A 63 2.80 -4.63 11.36
C ALA A 63 3.31 -3.98 12.65
N ALA A 64 3.96 -2.80 12.57
CA ALA A 64 4.45 -2.06 13.73
C ALA A 64 3.31 -1.61 14.64
N ALA A 65 2.22 -1.13 14.05
CA ALA A 65 0.99 -0.79 14.74
C ALA A 65 0.10 -2.03 14.96
N GLY A 66 0.65 -3.25 15.03
CA GLY A 66 -0.03 -4.53 15.31
C GLY A 66 -1.49 -4.58 14.88
N VAL A 67 -1.73 -4.31 13.59
CA VAL A 67 -3.02 -4.44 12.92
C VAL A 67 -3.37 -5.92 12.83
N GLU A 68 -4.60 -6.26 13.19
CA GLU A 68 -5.10 -7.65 13.18
C GLU A 68 -5.82 -7.97 11.87
N LEU A 69 -6.43 -6.95 11.24
CA LEU A 69 -7.10 -7.07 9.95
C LEU A 69 -6.81 -5.81 9.12
N ALA A 70 -6.24 -5.99 7.94
CA ALA A 70 -6.02 -4.91 6.98
C ALA A 70 -6.92 -5.08 5.76
N VAL A 71 -7.52 -3.98 5.31
CA VAL A 71 -8.21 -3.90 4.01
C VAL A 71 -7.24 -3.24 3.02
N LEU A 72 -6.90 -3.95 1.95
CA LEU A 72 -6.01 -3.46 0.91
C LEU A 72 -6.79 -3.28 -0.39
N GLU A 73 -6.93 -2.04 -0.84
CA GLU A 73 -7.45 -1.71 -2.17
C GLU A 73 -6.35 -1.94 -3.22
N VAL A 74 -6.68 -2.72 -4.25
CA VAL A 74 -5.79 -2.97 -5.39
C VAL A 74 -5.62 -1.68 -6.19
N GLY A 75 -4.38 -1.33 -6.56
CA GLY A 75 -4.11 -0.13 -7.35
C GLY A 75 -4.56 -0.27 -8.81
N LEU A 76 -4.14 -1.35 -9.49
CA LEU A 76 -4.58 -1.64 -10.85
C LEU A 76 -4.68 -3.15 -11.13
N GLY A 77 -5.87 -3.58 -11.55
CA GLY A 77 -6.12 -4.95 -12.00
C GLY A 77 -6.10 -5.99 -10.86
N GLY A 78 -4.92 -6.45 -10.45
CA GLY A 78 -4.78 -7.42 -9.36
C GLY A 78 -3.56 -8.32 -9.49
N ARG A 79 -3.47 -9.15 -10.54
CA ARG A 79 -2.43 -10.20 -10.65
C ARG A 79 -0.99 -9.70 -10.50
N LEU A 80 -0.70 -8.50 -11.03
CA LEU A 80 0.63 -7.88 -11.01
C LEU A 80 0.68 -6.63 -10.11
N ASP A 81 -0.36 -6.39 -9.32
CA ASP A 81 -0.42 -5.24 -8.43
C ASP A 81 0.49 -5.44 -7.22
N ALA A 82 1.09 -4.37 -6.71
CA ALA A 82 1.98 -4.44 -5.56
C ALA A 82 1.27 -4.98 -4.29
N THR A 83 -0.05 -4.82 -4.18
CA THR A 83 -0.84 -5.36 -3.06
C THR A 83 -0.98 -6.88 -3.12
N ASN A 84 -0.76 -7.52 -4.27
CA ASN A 84 -0.94 -8.96 -4.48
C ASN A 84 0.23 -9.82 -3.94
N VAL A 85 1.00 -9.27 -2.99
CA VAL A 85 2.08 -9.98 -2.28
C VAL A 85 1.61 -10.64 -0.98
N VAL A 86 0.35 -10.42 -0.58
CA VAL A 86 -0.26 -10.99 0.63
C VAL A 86 -1.14 -12.20 0.29
N ASP A 87 -1.41 -13.03 1.29
CA ASP A 87 -2.40 -14.11 1.22
C ASP A 87 -3.67 -13.70 1.99
N PRO A 88 -4.70 -13.18 1.31
CA PRO A 88 -5.87 -12.63 1.97
C PRO A 88 -6.83 -13.72 2.46
N VAL A 89 -7.41 -13.51 3.64
CA VAL A 89 -8.50 -14.37 4.15
C VAL A 89 -9.80 -14.22 3.35
N LEU A 90 -9.93 -13.11 2.61
CA LEU A 90 -11.08 -12.80 1.77
C LEU A 90 -10.63 -11.87 0.62
N SER A 91 -11.02 -12.22 -0.60
CA SER A 91 -10.84 -11.38 -1.78
C SER A 91 -12.20 -10.88 -2.27
N LEU A 92 -12.26 -9.60 -2.65
CA LEU A 92 -13.47 -8.95 -3.14
C LEU A 92 -13.23 -8.37 -4.53
N ILE A 93 -14.14 -8.65 -5.45
CA ILE A 93 -14.23 -8.00 -6.76
C ILE A 93 -15.55 -7.25 -6.76
N THR A 94 -15.50 -5.94 -6.96
CA THR A 94 -16.68 -5.07 -6.91
C THR A 94 -17.39 -5.07 -8.28
N GLU A 95 -17.08 -4.12 -9.14
CA GLU A 95 -17.62 -4.00 -10.49
C GLU A 95 -16.51 -4.21 -11.52
N ILE A 96 -16.86 -4.82 -12.65
CA ILE A 96 -15.96 -4.97 -13.80
C ILE A 96 -16.52 -4.14 -14.95
N GLY A 97 -15.76 -3.11 -15.34
CA GLY A 97 -16.04 -2.26 -16.49
C GLY A 97 -14.85 -2.18 -17.44
N LEU A 98 -15.05 -1.52 -18.59
CA LEU A 98 -13.97 -1.19 -19.50
C LEU A 98 -13.27 0.08 -19.02
N ASP A 99 -12.13 -0.10 -18.36
CA ASP A 99 -11.22 0.95 -17.93
C ASP A 99 -9.76 0.47 -18.13
N HIS A 100 -8.78 1.38 -18.09
CA HIS A 100 -7.34 1.08 -18.18
C HIS A 100 -6.94 0.16 -19.34
N ARG A 101 -7.36 0.54 -20.55
CA ARG A 101 -6.99 -0.14 -21.79
C ARG A 101 -5.68 0.43 -22.34
N GLU A 102 -4.79 -0.44 -22.80
CA GLU A 102 -3.72 -0.03 -23.72
C GLU A 102 -4.38 0.61 -24.96
N GLN A 103 -3.99 1.85 -25.27
CA GLN A 103 -4.45 2.58 -26.45
C GLN A 103 -3.68 2.13 -27.69
#